data_AF-A0A848TWY2-F1
#
_entry.id   AF-A0A848TWY2-F1
#
_cell.length_a   1.000
_cell.length_b   1.000
_cell.length_c   1.000
_cell.angle_alpha   90.00
_cell.angle_beta   90.00
_cell.angle_gamma   90.00
#
_symmetry.space_group_name_H-M   'P 1'
#
loop_
_entity.id
_entity.type
_entity.pdbx_description
1 polymer ?
#
loop_
_entity_poly.entity_id
_entity_poly.type
_entity_poly.pdbx_seq_one_letter_code
_entity_poly.pdbx_strand_id
1 'polypeptide(L)'
;MIRTGGTSVAVLLLVASAALAHQGVKNPAVKARMDVMSAIGDNTKLLGRMAKGEVAFDAGTARAAAAAIAGGAERTPILFAAREHDPVSEARMNIWSNFEDFSLKSDALKEAAEAAQGIASQSELRVALAEIGAACRSCHADYRD
;
A
#
# COMPACT_ATOMS: atom_id res chain seq x y z
N MET A 1 -10.85 42.44 32.29
CA MET A 1 -11.17 41.07 32.73
C MET A 1 -11.64 40.32 31.47
N ILE A 2 -10.74 39.77 30.64
CA ILE A 2 -10.34 38.35 30.59
C ILE A 2 -11.58 37.45 30.82
N ARG A 3 -12.10 36.69 29.84
CA ARG A 3 -11.44 35.52 29.24
C ARG A 3 -12.12 35.08 27.93
N THR A 4 -11.29 34.83 26.92
CA THR A 4 -11.58 34.28 25.59
C THR A 4 -11.92 32.78 25.63
N GLY A 5 -12.64 32.34 24.59
CA GLY A 5 -13.22 31.00 24.42
C GLY A 5 -12.23 29.83 24.43
N GLY A 6 -12.69 28.70 24.95
CA GLY A 6 -11.98 27.43 24.95
C GLY A 6 -12.22 26.66 23.66
N THR A 7 -11.19 26.52 22.83
CA THR A 7 -11.15 25.54 21.74
C THR A 7 -10.72 24.19 22.29
N SER A 8 -11.64 23.23 22.34
CA SER A 8 -11.35 21.83 22.62
C SER A 8 -10.56 21.23 21.45
N VAL A 9 -9.26 21.05 21.62
CA VAL A 9 -8.43 20.25 20.71
C VAL A 9 -8.54 18.79 21.16
N ALA A 10 -9.37 18.02 20.47
CA ALA A 10 -9.38 16.56 20.62
C ALA A 10 -8.19 16.00 19.83
N VAL A 11 -7.07 15.76 20.51
CA VAL A 11 -5.94 15.00 19.96
C VAL A 11 -6.37 13.53 19.88
N LEU A 12 -6.79 13.07 18.70
CA LEU A 12 -6.92 11.65 18.43
C LEU A 12 -5.50 11.06 18.28
N LEU A 13 -5.00 10.48 19.35
CA LEU A 13 -3.86 9.57 19.33
C LEU A 13 -4.28 8.30 18.56
N LEU A 14 -3.99 8.25 17.27
CA LEU A 14 -4.02 7.01 16.49
C LEU A 14 -2.83 6.16 16.92
N VAL A 15 -3.11 5.25 17.86
CA VAL A 15 -2.16 4.27 18.37
C VAL A 15 -1.70 3.38 17.22
N ALA A 16 -0.38 3.26 17.06
CA ALA A 16 0.27 2.44 16.04
C ALA A 16 -0.12 0.95 16.16
N SER A 17 -0.99 0.48 15.26
CA SER A 17 -1.46 -0.91 15.18
C SER A 17 -0.60 -1.82 14.29
N ALA A 18 0.61 -1.40 13.92
CA ALA A 18 1.50 -2.17 13.03
C ALA A 18 1.96 -3.53 13.60
N ALA A 19 1.82 -3.77 14.91
CA ALA A 19 2.31 -4.99 15.56
C ALA A 19 1.45 -6.26 15.32
N LEU A 20 0.28 -6.15 14.70
CA LEU A 20 -0.68 -7.27 14.57
C LEU A 20 -0.72 -7.94 13.19
N ALA A 21 -0.11 -7.36 12.14
CA ALA A 21 -0.37 -7.78 10.76
C ALA A 21 0.24 -9.14 10.36
N HIS A 22 1.33 -9.59 10.99
CA HIS A 22 2.09 -10.78 10.57
C HIS A 22 2.38 -11.75 11.73
N GLN A 23 1.41 -11.96 12.61
CA GLN A 23 1.55 -12.93 13.71
C GLN A 23 1.90 -14.32 13.16
N GLY A 24 2.96 -14.94 13.68
CA GLY A 24 3.36 -16.30 13.31
C GLY A 24 4.41 -16.44 12.21
N VAL A 25 4.79 -15.37 11.49
CA VAL A 25 5.92 -15.42 10.55
C VAL A 25 7.24 -15.59 11.32
N LYS A 26 8.05 -16.56 10.90
CA LYS A 26 9.35 -16.88 11.52
C LYS A 26 10.51 -16.49 10.62
N ASN A 27 10.34 -16.58 9.31
CA ASN A 27 11.38 -16.20 8.35
C ASN A 27 11.48 -14.67 8.21
N PRO A 28 12.63 -14.04 8.54
CA PRO A 28 12.78 -12.59 8.49
C PRO A 28 12.62 -11.99 7.08
N ALA A 29 13.05 -12.69 6.04
CA ALA A 29 12.90 -12.23 4.65
C ALA A 29 11.43 -12.22 4.23
N VAL A 30 10.70 -13.29 4.60
CA VAL A 30 9.25 -13.36 4.36
C VAL A 30 8.51 -12.30 5.17
N LYS A 31 8.91 -12.04 6.42
CA LYS A 31 8.35 -10.95 7.19
C LYS A 31 8.55 -9.60 6.50
N ALA A 32 9.76 -9.31 6.01
CA ALA A 32 10.06 -8.03 5.37
C ALA A 32 9.22 -7.78 4.11
N ARG A 33 9.00 -8.82 3.29
CA ARG A 33 8.14 -8.69 2.10
C ARG A 33 6.65 -8.58 2.44
N MET A 34 6.18 -9.26 3.51
CA MET A 34 4.82 -9.07 4.00
C MET A 34 4.61 -7.66 4.58
N ASP A 35 5.60 -7.13 5.31
CA ASP A 35 5.58 -5.76 5.84
C ASP A 35 5.42 -4.72 4.72
N VAL A 36 6.15 -4.85 3.60
CA VAL A 36 5.98 -3.91 2.47
C VAL A 36 4.60 -4.04 1.81
N MET A 37 4.11 -5.27 1.62
CA MET A 37 2.79 -5.50 1.01
C MET A 37 1.65 -4.95 1.87
N SER A 38 1.76 -5.11 3.19
CA SER A 38 0.80 -4.53 4.14
C SER A 38 0.83 -3.01 4.11
N ALA A 39 2.02 -2.38 4.07
CA ALA A 39 2.14 -0.94 3.95
C ALA A 39 1.54 -0.40 2.64
N ILE A 40 1.76 -1.08 1.51
CA ILE A 40 1.10 -0.77 0.24
C ILE A 40 -0.42 -0.89 0.39
N GLY A 41 -0.90 -2.00 0.95
CA GLY A 41 -2.32 -2.27 1.15
C GLY A 41 -3.01 -1.20 2.02
N ASP A 42 -2.36 -0.75 3.08
CA ASP A 42 -2.91 0.27 3.98
C ASP A 42 -3.02 1.65 3.34
N ASN A 43 -2.03 2.05 2.53
CA ASN A 43 -2.11 3.27 1.74
C ASN A 43 -3.24 3.17 0.67
N THR A 44 -3.36 2.02 -0.01
CA THR A 44 -4.46 1.79 -0.97
C THR A 44 -5.83 1.83 -0.27
N LYS A 45 -5.97 1.29 0.94
CA LYS A 45 -7.21 1.39 1.73
C LYS A 45 -7.53 2.84 2.08
N LEU A 46 -6.54 3.64 2.49
CA LEU A 46 -6.73 5.07 2.78
C LEU A 46 -7.28 5.80 1.54
N LEU A 47 -6.64 5.61 0.39
CA LEU A 47 -7.09 6.15 -0.89
C LEU A 47 -8.53 5.70 -1.22
N GLY A 48 -8.84 4.42 -1.04
CA GLY A 48 -10.17 3.86 -1.25
C GLY A 48 -11.24 4.50 -0.38
N ARG A 49 -10.95 4.73 0.92
CA ARG A 49 -11.85 5.42 1.85
C ARG A 49 -12.11 6.86 1.45
N MET A 50 -11.07 7.57 1.00
CA MET A 50 -11.22 8.93 0.44
C MET A 50 -12.09 8.95 -0.81
N ALA A 51 -11.88 8.00 -1.72
CA ALA A 51 -12.63 7.90 -2.97
C ALA A 51 -14.12 7.60 -2.76
N LYS A 52 -14.45 6.85 -1.70
CA LYS A 52 -15.82 6.55 -1.25
C LYS A 52 -16.46 7.67 -0.42
N GLY A 53 -15.69 8.66 0.02
CA GLY A 53 -16.16 9.74 0.89
C GLY A 53 -16.29 9.36 2.36
N GLU A 54 -15.78 8.18 2.77
CA GLU A 54 -15.70 7.77 4.18
C GLU A 54 -14.65 8.56 4.96
N VAL A 55 -13.67 9.12 4.24
CA VAL A 55 -12.69 10.11 4.70
C VAL A 55 -12.76 11.29 3.74
N ALA A 56 -12.66 12.51 4.25
CA ALA A 56 -12.61 13.70 3.40
C ALA A 56 -11.40 13.63 2.45
N PHE A 57 -11.61 13.99 1.18
CA PHE A 57 -10.51 14.07 0.24
C PHE A 57 -9.56 15.20 0.63
N ASP A 58 -8.29 14.85 0.81
CA ASP A 58 -7.19 15.79 0.95
C ASP A 58 -6.12 15.44 -0.09
N ALA A 59 -5.84 16.37 -1.00
CA ALA A 59 -4.93 16.11 -2.11
C ALA A 59 -3.50 15.83 -1.63
N GLY A 60 -3.03 16.52 -0.58
CA GLY A 60 -1.69 16.30 -0.03
C GLY A 60 -1.52 14.88 0.51
N THR A 61 -2.46 14.43 1.33
CA THR A 61 -2.49 13.09 1.91
C THR A 61 -2.65 12.02 0.84
N ALA A 62 -3.50 12.24 -0.16
CA ALA A 62 -3.70 11.28 -1.24
C ALA A 62 -2.43 11.11 -2.09
N ARG A 63 -1.73 12.20 -2.43
CA ARG A 63 -0.44 12.13 -3.13
C ARG A 63 0.63 11.45 -2.29
N ALA A 64 0.68 11.72 -0.98
CA ALA A 64 1.64 11.08 -0.07
C ALA A 64 1.41 9.56 0.02
N ALA A 65 0.15 9.12 0.08
CA ALA A 65 -0.19 7.71 0.06
C ALA A 65 0.16 7.05 -1.29
N ALA A 66 -0.09 7.73 -2.41
CA ALA A 66 0.32 7.28 -3.73
C ALA A 66 1.86 7.14 -3.84
N ALA A 67 2.63 8.09 -3.32
CA ALA A 67 4.09 8.01 -3.26
C ALA A 67 4.59 6.84 -2.39
N ALA A 68 3.93 6.58 -1.26
CA ALA A 68 4.26 5.43 -0.41
C ALA A 68 3.99 4.09 -1.11
N ILE A 69 2.92 4.00 -1.92
CA ILE A 69 2.64 2.82 -2.75
C ILE A 69 3.75 2.63 -3.80
N ALA A 70 4.12 3.70 -4.52
CA ALA A 70 5.17 3.65 -5.53
C ALA A 70 6.51 3.17 -4.95
N GLY A 71 6.94 3.74 -3.81
CA GLY A 71 8.16 3.30 -3.14
C GLY A 71 8.09 1.88 -2.57
N GLY A 72 6.91 1.42 -2.15
CA GLY A 72 6.71 0.03 -1.76
C GLY A 72 6.83 -0.93 -2.96
N ALA A 73 6.21 -0.58 -4.08
CA ALA A 73 6.25 -1.35 -5.32
C ALA A 73 7.68 -1.43 -5.88
N GLU A 74 8.44 -0.33 -5.85
CA GLU A 74 9.86 -0.32 -6.24
C GLU A 74 10.71 -1.27 -5.39
N ARG A 75 10.46 -1.35 -4.08
CA ARG A 75 11.20 -2.23 -3.18
C ARG A 75 10.79 -3.69 -3.27
N THR A 76 9.65 -3.98 -3.89
CA THR A 76 9.05 -5.31 -3.85
C THR A 76 9.92 -6.38 -4.53
N PRO A 77 10.43 -6.20 -5.76
CA PRO A 77 11.31 -7.20 -6.38
C PRO A 77 12.53 -7.51 -5.51
N ILE A 78 13.16 -6.48 -4.93
CA ILE A 78 14.33 -6.64 -4.05
C ILE A 78 14.01 -7.54 -2.85
N LEU A 79 12.85 -7.35 -2.23
CA LEU A 79 12.42 -8.12 -1.05
C LEU A 79 11.98 -9.56 -1.39
N PHE A 80 11.68 -9.84 -2.66
CA PHE A 80 11.33 -11.18 -3.14
C PHE A 80 12.50 -11.91 -3.84
N ALA A 81 13.66 -11.26 -4.02
CA ALA A 81 14.79 -11.83 -4.77
C ALA A 81 15.30 -13.16 -4.19
N ALA A 82 15.32 -13.29 -2.87
CA ALA A 82 15.66 -14.55 -2.21
C ALA A 82 14.47 -15.51 -2.22
N ARG A 83 14.70 -16.76 -2.64
CA ARG A 83 13.71 -17.84 -2.62
C ARG A 83 13.52 -18.39 -1.22
N GLU A 84 12.83 -17.61 -0.41
CA GLU A 84 12.53 -17.88 1.00
C GLU A 84 11.04 -18.17 1.21
N HIS A 85 10.74 -19.07 2.14
CA HIS A 85 9.38 -19.52 2.45
C HIS A 85 9.09 -19.49 3.95
N ASP A 86 7.82 -19.30 4.27
CA ASP A 86 7.23 -19.41 5.61
C ASP A 86 5.79 -19.93 5.43
N PRO A 87 5.29 -20.83 6.30
CA PRO A 87 3.94 -21.39 6.17
C PRO A 87 2.81 -20.36 6.15
N VAL A 88 3.01 -19.16 6.70
CA VAL A 88 1.99 -18.08 6.69
C VAL A 88 2.04 -17.22 5.42
N SER A 89 2.98 -17.47 4.51
CA SER A 89 3.15 -16.72 3.27
C SER A 89 2.11 -17.11 2.23
N GLU A 90 1.42 -16.12 1.67
CA GLU A 90 0.52 -16.29 0.51
C GLU A 90 1.24 -16.16 -0.84
N ALA A 91 2.54 -15.87 -0.83
CA ALA A 91 3.35 -15.79 -2.04
C ALA A 91 3.52 -17.17 -2.69
N ARG A 92 3.10 -17.30 -3.95
CA ARG A 92 3.24 -18.55 -4.71
C ARG A 92 4.68 -18.83 -5.11
N MET A 93 5.02 -20.11 -5.21
CA MET A 93 6.37 -20.56 -5.59
C MET A 93 6.77 -20.23 -7.03
N ASN A 94 5.81 -19.91 -7.90
CA ASN A 94 6.05 -19.57 -9.30
C ASN A 94 6.61 -18.14 -9.49
N ILE A 95 6.68 -17.30 -8.45
CA ILE A 95 7.35 -15.99 -8.51
C ILE A 95 8.80 -16.14 -8.98
N TRP A 96 9.54 -17.08 -8.41
CA TRP A 96 10.98 -17.22 -8.69
C TRP A 96 11.29 -17.83 -10.05
N SER A 97 10.36 -18.60 -10.63
CA SER A 97 10.49 -19.08 -12.00
C SER A 97 10.09 -18.02 -13.04
N ASN A 98 9.29 -17.02 -12.64
CA ASN A 98 8.79 -15.95 -13.53
C ASN A 98 9.16 -14.57 -12.98
N PHE A 99 10.37 -14.45 -12.43
CA PHE A 99 10.75 -13.29 -11.61
C PHE A 99 10.80 -11.98 -12.42
N GLU A 100 11.11 -12.06 -13.72
CA GLU A 100 11.04 -10.93 -14.64
C GLU A 100 9.61 -10.39 -14.77
N ASP A 101 8.63 -11.26 -15.05
CA ASP A 101 7.21 -10.86 -15.12
C ASP A 101 6.69 -10.35 -13.78
N PHE A 102 7.04 -11.00 -12.66
CA PHE A 102 6.73 -10.49 -11.33
C PHE A 102 7.28 -9.07 -11.11
N SER A 103 8.53 -8.82 -11.53
CA SER A 103 9.17 -7.52 -11.40
C SER A 103 8.48 -6.47 -12.28
N LEU A 104 8.16 -6.81 -13.53
CA LEU A 104 7.42 -5.94 -14.45
C LEU A 104 6.03 -5.58 -13.92
N LYS A 105 5.32 -6.52 -13.29
CA LYS A 105 4.01 -6.24 -12.68
C LYS A 105 4.14 -5.36 -11.43
N SER A 106 5.24 -5.48 -10.69
CA SER A 106 5.54 -4.57 -9.59
C SER A 106 5.85 -3.15 -10.11
N ASP A 107 6.60 -3.04 -11.21
CA ASP A 107 6.86 -1.76 -11.88
C ASP A 107 5.58 -1.13 -12.43
N ALA A 108 4.65 -1.92 -12.98
CA ALA A 108 3.35 -1.42 -13.41
C ALA A 108 2.53 -0.82 -12.25
N LEU A 109 2.62 -1.41 -11.04
CA LEU A 109 2.03 -0.82 -9.84
C LEU A 109 2.73 0.48 -9.44
N LYS A 110 4.07 0.52 -9.53
CA LYS A 110 4.86 1.73 -9.28
C LYS A 110 4.42 2.86 -10.21
N GLU A 111 4.37 2.63 -11.51
CA GLU A 111 3.99 3.63 -12.52
C GLU A 111 2.56 4.16 -12.30
N ALA A 112 1.60 3.26 -12.03
CA ALA A 112 0.22 3.66 -11.73
C ALA A 112 0.14 4.55 -10.47
N ALA A 113 0.94 4.22 -9.44
CA ALA A 113 1.00 4.99 -8.22
C ALA A 113 1.75 6.33 -8.37
N GLU A 114 2.79 6.40 -9.21
CA GLU A 114 3.47 7.64 -9.56
C GLU A 114 2.54 8.60 -10.32
N ALA A 115 1.76 8.08 -11.29
CA ALA A 115 0.74 8.86 -11.98
C ALA A 115 -0.31 9.42 -11.00
N ALA A 116 -0.67 8.65 -9.97
CA ALA A 116 -1.60 9.05 -8.93
C ALA A 116 -1.08 10.20 -8.03
N GLN A 117 0.20 10.57 -8.10
CA GLN A 117 0.72 11.75 -7.38
C GLN A 117 0.27 13.07 -8.05
N GLY A 118 -0.30 13.02 -9.26
CA GLY A 118 -0.88 14.18 -9.94
C GLY A 118 -2.26 14.61 -9.41
N ILE A 119 -2.97 13.74 -8.69
CA ILE A 119 -4.39 13.93 -8.35
C ILE A 119 -4.69 15.23 -7.60
N ALA A 120 -5.68 15.97 -8.07
CA ALA A 120 -6.17 17.21 -7.49
C ALA A 120 -7.63 17.12 -7.03
N SER A 121 -8.35 16.05 -7.40
CA SER A 121 -9.77 15.87 -7.09
C SER A 121 -10.12 14.44 -6.68
N GLN A 122 -11.23 14.29 -5.95
CA GLN A 122 -11.76 12.98 -5.59
C GLN A 122 -12.19 12.15 -6.83
N SER A 123 -12.61 12.80 -7.91
CA SER A 123 -12.89 12.16 -9.20
C SER A 123 -11.63 11.58 -9.84
N GLU A 124 -10.53 12.32 -9.87
CA GLU A 124 -9.24 11.81 -10.37
C GLU A 124 -8.72 10.68 -9.50
N LEU A 125 -8.90 10.76 -8.18
CA LEU A 125 -8.55 9.67 -7.27
C LEU A 125 -9.30 8.38 -7.60
N ARG A 126 -10.58 8.45 -7.98
CA ARG A 126 -11.34 7.26 -8.40
C ARG A 126 -10.77 6.62 -9.65
N VAL A 127 -10.30 7.42 -10.62
CA VAL A 127 -9.64 6.92 -11.83
C VAL A 127 -8.30 6.27 -11.47
N ALA A 128 -7.47 6.95 -10.69
CA ALA A 128 -6.17 6.43 -10.25
C ALA A 128 -6.27 5.11 -9.49
N LEU A 129 -7.30 4.97 -8.63
CA LEU A 129 -7.57 3.71 -7.92
C LEU A 129 -7.95 2.55 -8.84
N ALA A 130 -8.58 2.83 -9.98
CA ALA A 130 -8.90 1.79 -10.95
C ALA A 130 -7.62 1.18 -11.54
N GLU A 131 -6.66 2.03 -11.90
CA GLU A 131 -5.35 1.64 -12.44
C GLU A 131 -4.51 0.90 -11.39
N ILE A 132 -4.37 1.47 -10.20
CA ILE A 132 -3.69 0.81 -9.06
C ILE A 132 -4.33 -0.57 -8.80
N GLY A 133 -5.66 -0.63 -8.73
CA GLY A 133 -6.39 -1.86 -8.51
C GLY A 133 -6.20 -2.89 -9.63
N ALA A 134 -6.06 -2.45 -10.89
CA ALA A 134 -5.76 -3.33 -12.01
C ALA A 134 -4.35 -3.94 -11.89
N ALA A 135 -3.35 -3.15 -11.53
CA ALA A 135 -2.00 -3.65 -11.27
C ALA A 135 -1.98 -4.66 -10.11
N CYS A 136 -2.68 -4.37 -8.99
CA CYS A 136 -2.83 -5.32 -7.88
C CYS A 136 -3.44 -6.65 -8.34
N ARG A 137 -4.55 -6.61 -9.09
CA ARG A 137 -5.22 -7.81 -9.60
C ARG A 137 -4.32 -8.61 -10.54
N SER A 138 -3.61 -7.94 -11.45
CA SER A 138 -2.70 -8.59 -12.42
C SER A 138 -1.59 -9.37 -11.73
N CYS A 139 -0.99 -8.83 -10.67
CA CYS A 139 0.05 -9.52 -9.92
C CYS A 139 -0.52 -10.64 -9.04
N HIS A 140 -1.59 -10.35 -8.28
CA HIS A 140 -2.14 -11.34 -7.34
C HIS A 140 -2.79 -12.53 -8.05
N ALA A 141 -3.37 -12.35 -9.24
CA ALA A 141 -3.92 -13.45 -10.02
C ALA A 141 -2.89 -14.55 -10.31
N ASP A 142 -1.63 -14.16 -10.52
CA ASP A 142 -0.55 -15.08 -10.90
C ASP A 142 0.29 -15.52 -9.70
N TYR A 143 0.49 -14.65 -8.71
CA TYR A 143 1.55 -14.79 -7.71
C TYR A 143 1.10 -14.82 -6.24
N ARG A 144 -0.19 -14.67 -5.94
CA ARG A 144 -0.72 -14.72 -4.58
C ARG A 144 -1.87 -15.72 -4.45
N ASP A 145 -1.87 -16.49 -3.37
CA ASP A 145 -2.99 -17.36 -2.98
C ASP A 145 -4.14 -16.62 -2.28
#